data_AF-A0A7S3AQ06-F1
#
_entry.id   AF-A0A7S3AQ06-F1
#
_cell.length_a   1.000
_cell.length_b   1.000
_cell.length_c   1.000
_cell.angle_alpha   90.00
_cell.angle_beta   90.00
_cell.angle_gamma   90.00
#
_symmetry.space_group_name_H-M   'P 1'
#
loop_
_entity.id
_entity.type
_entity.pdbx_description
1 polymer ?
#
loop_
_entity_poly.entity_id
_entity_poly.type
_entity_poly.pdbx_seq_one_letter_code
_entity_poly.pdbx_strand_id
1 'polypeptide(L)'
;GGTKSSLGVTKSLGGGELGGTKELQTTVKESMSLIDRFYNGGNTARPEALNILVVVLDSVVQRMREQKDTRQRKVNDIDDEVKTLNASLAAVRKLREPLERDLAEKRERAKQLQTMLDSGVNTINDSVATAREALDKARLAQRIAVSNYSAGMKLSQNGYDGKGRPLPGRTVNNRKKPNGPAARKPGDMLKDIVPK
;
A
#
# COMPACT_ATOMS: atom_id res chain seq x y z
N GLY A 1 3.74 -36.36 3.96
CA GLY A 1 4.63 -37.21 3.16
C GLY A 1 5.20 -38.27 4.08
N GLY A 2 4.97 -39.54 3.75
CA GLY A 2 5.17 -40.66 4.67
C GLY A 2 6.63 -40.94 5.04
N THR A 3 6.81 -41.43 6.26
CA THR A 3 8.04 -42.10 6.69
C THR A 3 7.84 -43.60 6.60
N LYS A 4 8.58 -44.17 5.65
CA LYS A 4 8.66 -45.58 5.30
C LYS A 4 9.19 -46.41 6.47
N SER A 5 8.52 -47.54 6.68
CA SER A 5 8.97 -48.71 7.42
C SER A 5 10.31 -49.21 6.88
N SER A 6 11.35 -49.22 7.73
CA SER A 6 12.60 -49.92 7.47
C SER A 6 12.44 -51.41 7.78
N LEU A 7 12.81 -52.26 6.80
CA LEU A 7 12.97 -53.70 6.96
C LEU A 7 13.92 -54.02 8.13
N GLY A 8 13.43 -54.86 9.05
CA GLY A 8 14.21 -55.50 10.09
C GLY A 8 14.18 -57.01 9.93
N VAL A 9 15.17 -57.53 9.20
CA VAL A 9 15.93 -58.77 9.46
C VAL A 9 15.12 -60.02 9.88
N THR A 10 14.94 -60.94 8.93
CA THR A 10 14.68 -62.36 9.16
C THR A 10 15.88 -62.99 9.87
N LYS A 11 15.81 -63.14 11.19
CA LYS A 11 16.80 -63.90 11.94
C LYS A 11 16.34 -65.35 12.09
N SER A 12 16.92 -66.17 11.21
CA SER A 12 17.27 -67.59 11.37
C SER A 12 16.63 -68.32 12.56
N LEU A 13 15.82 -69.32 12.20
CA LEU A 13 15.51 -70.49 13.01
C LEU A 13 16.82 -71.16 13.44
N GLY A 14 17.16 -71.01 14.71
CA GLY A 14 18.25 -71.73 15.38
C GLY A 14 17.67 -72.41 16.62
N GLY A 15 17.84 -73.73 16.69
CA GLY A 15 17.28 -74.59 17.72
C GLY A 15 17.75 -74.23 19.14
N GLY A 16 16.82 -74.40 20.08
CA GLY A 16 17.06 -74.43 21.51
C GLY A 16 16.09 -75.43 22.14
N GLU A 17 16.63 -76.51 22.66
CA GLU A 17 15.93 -77.65 23.25
C GLU A 17 15.15 -77.27 24.53
N LEU A 18 13.99 -77.90 24.70
CA LEU A 18 13.44 -78.38 25.99
C LEU A 18 13.34 -77.40 27.19
N GLY A 19 12.83 -76.19 26.98
CA GLY A 19 12.30 -75.32 28.05
C GLY A 19 10.76 -75.10 28.03
N GLY A 20 10.11 -75.31 26.90
CA GLY A 20 8.77 -74.76 26.64
C GLY A 20 7.58 -75.58 27.14
N THR A 21 7.71 -76.88 27.44
CA THR A 21 6.53 -77.72 27.74
C THR A 21 6.08 -77.62 29.20
N LYS A 22 7.00 -77.43 30.15
CA LYS A 22 6.65 -77.27 31.57
C LYS A 22 6.04 -75.91 31.85
N GLU A 23 6.58 -74.83 31.28
CA GLU A 23 6.02 -73.48 31.44
C GLU A 23 4.66 -73.32 30.75
N LEU A 24 4.46 -73.93 29.57
CA LEU A 24 3.14 -74.01 28.95
C LEU A 24 2.18 -74.88 29.77
N GLN A 25 2.64 -76.00 30.34
CA GLN A 25 1.76 -76.83 31.17
C GLN A 25 1.39 -76.16 32.50
N THR A 26 2.28 -75.37 33.11
CA THR A 26 1.95 -74.62 34.32
C THR A 26 1.00 -73.48 34.02
N THR A 27 1.22 -72.71 32.94
CA THR A 27 0.27 -71.66 32.52
C THR A 27 -1.09 -72.24 32.09
N VAL A 28 -1.12 -73.40 31.42
CA VAL A 28 -2.37 -74.10 31.07
C VAL A 28 -3.08 -74.65 32.32
N LYS A 29 -2.36 -75.22 33.30
CA LYS A 29 -2.96 -75.64 34.58
C LYS A 29 -3.45 -74.47 35.42
N GLU A 30 -2.72 -73.36 35.45
CA GLU A 30 -3.12 -72.16 36.18
C GLU A 30 -4.36 -71.50 35.56
N SER A 31 -4.42 -71.42 34.22
CA SER A 31 -5.60 -70.96 33.48
C SER A 31 -6.80 -71.91 33.59
N MET A 32 -6.60 -73.23 33.59
CA MET A 32 -7.65 -74.20 33.93
C MET A 32 -8.15 -74.02 35.37
N SER A 33 -7.25 -73.77 36.33
CA SER A 33 -7.63 -73.51 37.73
C SER A 33 -8.41 -72.21 37.91
N LEU A 34 -8.17 -71.21 37.05
CA LEU A 34 -8.95 -69.98 37.01
C LEU A 34 -10.36 -70.26 36.50
N ILE A 35 -10.51 -71.03 35.42
CA ILE A 35 -11.81 -71.40 34.86
C ILE A 35 -12.65 -72.21 35.89
N ASP A 36 -12.04 -73.17 36.59
CA ASP A 36 -12.72 -73.96 37.63
C ASP A 36 -13.14 -73.13 38.87
N ARG A 37 -12.52 -71.97 39.10
CA ARG A 37 -12.92 -71.01 40.15
C ARG A 37 -14.15 -70.19 39.76
N PHE A 38 -14.44 -70.04 38.47
CA PHE A 38 -15.57 -69.24 37.99
C PHE A 38 -16.75 -70.08 37.49
N TYR A 39 -16.53 -71.36 37.19
CA TYR A 39 -17.54 -72.29 36.66
C TYR A 39 -17.69 -73.55 37.52
N ASN A 40 -18.88 -74.15 37.52
CA ASN A 40 -19.22 -75.29 38.40
C ASN A 40 -18.97 -76.65 37.73
N GLY A 41 -17.92 -76.78 36.92
CA GLY A 41 -17.69 -78.02 36.13
C GLY A 41 -18.77 -78.28 35.05
N GLY A 42 -19.59 -77.27 34.75
CA GLY A 42 -20.54 -77.21 33.65
C GLY A 42 -20.62 -75.78 33.10
N ASN A 43 -21.35 -75.55 32.00
CA ASN A 43 -21.48 -74.25 31.33
C ASN A 43 -22.13 -73.12 32.18
N THR A 44 -22.33 -73.33 33.48
CA THR A 44 -22.90 -72.36 34.42
C THR A 44 -21.82 -71.82 35.36
N ALA A 45 -21.78 -70.49 35.46
CA ALA A 45 -20.87 -69.78 36.36
C ALA A 45 -21.33 -69.90 37.83
N ARG A 46 -20.36 -69.83 38.77
CA ARG A 46 -20.64 -69.78 40.22
C ARG A 46 -21.48 -68.54 40.56
N PRO A 47 -22.45 -68.62 41.49
CA PRO A 47 -23.24 -67.46 41.92
C PRO A 47 -22.38 -66.28 42.39
N GLU A 48 -21.26 -66.55 43.06
CA GLU A 48 -20.32 -65.53 43.54
C GLU A 48 -19.60 -64.82 42.37
N ALA A 49 -19.29 -65.55 41.30
CA ALA A 49 -18.69 -65.01 40.08
C ALA A 49 -19.66 -64.08 39.34
N LEU A 50 -20.94 -64.46 39.28
CA LEU A 50 -22.02 -63.64 38.72
C LEU A 50 -22.20 -62.34 39.51
N ASN A 51 -22.19 -62.40 40.84
CA ASN A 51 -22.29 -61.21 41.69
C ASN A 51 -21.12 -60.23 41.45
N ILE A 52 -19.89 -60.74 41.36
CA ILE A 52 -18.72 -59.92 41.03
C ILE A 52 -18.88 -59.28 39.64
N LEU A 53 -19.34 -60.05 38.65
CA LEU A 53 -19.54 -59.55 37.29
C LEU A 53 -20.58 -58.42 37.24
N VAL A 54 -21.70 -58.55 37.95
CA VAL A 54 -22.74 -57.51 38.04
C VAL A 54 -22.17 -56.23 38.63
N VAL A 55 -21.45 -56.31 39.75
CA VAL A 55 -20.83 -55.13 40.41
C VAL A 55 -19.80 -54.46 39.49
N VAL A 56 -18.99 -55.25 38.76
CA VAL A 56 -18.01 -54.71 37.81
C VAL A 56 -18.69 -54.04 36.63
N LEU A 57 -19.74 -54.66 36.06
CA LEU A 57 -20.51 -54.08 34.97
C LEU A 57 -21.21 -52.78 35.38
N ASP A 58 -21.83 -52.74 36.55
CA ASP A 58 -22.44 -51.51 37.08
C ASP A 58 -21.40 -50.41 37.27
N SER A 59 -20.22 -50.74 37.80
CA SER A 59 -19.10 -49.80 37.95
C SER A 59 -18.56 -49.29 36.61
N VAL A 60 -18.59 -50.10 35.55
CA VAL A 60 -18.22 -49.69 34.19
C VAL A 60 -19.29 -48.79 33.60
N VAL A 61 -20.58 -49.18 33.70
CA VAL A 61 -21.72 -48.39 33.21
C VAL A 61 -21.76 -47.02 33.89
N GLN A 62 -21.52 -46.96 35.20
CA GLN A 62 -21.49 -45.70 35.94
C GLN A 62 -20.36 -44.79 35.47
N ARG A 63 -19.14 -45.32 35.29
CA ARG A 63 -18.02 -44.56 34.70
C ARG A 63 -18.32 -44.07 33.28
N MET A 64 -18.99 -44.88 32.45
CA MET A 64 -19.38 -44.48 31.11
C MET A 64 -20.43 -43.34 31.13
N ARG A 65 -21.38 -43.37 32.07
CA ARG A 65 -22.36 -42.29 32.27
C ARG A 65 -21.67 -40.99 32.72
N GLU A 66 -20.78 -41.07 33.69
CA GLU A 66 -20.00 -39.91 34.17
C GLU A 66 -19.13 -39.31 33.05
N GLN A 67 -18.49 -40.15 32.23
CA GLN A 67 -17.75 -39.69 31.05
C GLN A 67 -18.65 -39.01 30.02
N LYS A 68 -19.84 -39.56 29.76
CA LYS A 68 -20.83 -38.96 28.86
C LYS A 68 -21.26 -37.58 29.37
N ASP A 69 -21.62 -37.47 30.65
CA ASP A 69 -22.07 -36.21 31.25
C ASP A 69 -20.96 -35.17 31.26
N THR A 70 -19.72 -35.58 31.56
CA THR A 70 -18.55 -34.70 31.51
C THR A 70 -18.29 -34.18 30.11
N ARG A 71 -18.40 -35.05 29.08
CA ARG A 71 -18.26 -34.63 27.68
C ARG A 71 -19.40 -33.70 27.27
N GLN A 72 -20.63 -33.97 27.70
CA GLN A 72 -21.77 -33.11 27.38
C GLN A 72 -21.61 -31.71 27.98
N ARG A 73 -21.11 -31.60 29.22
CA ARG A 73 -20.81 -30.29 29.83
C ARG A 73 -19.76 -29.54 29.01
N LYS A 74 -18.67 -30.21 28.62
CA LYS A 74 -17.64 -29.58 27.76
C LYS A 74 -18.18 -29.11 26.42
N VAL A 75 -19.07 -29.88 25.79
CA VAL A 75 -19.73 -29.47 24.55
C VAL A 75 -20.56 -28.21 24.77
N ASN A 76 -21.34 -28.16 25.85
CA ASN A 76 -22.15 -26.98 26.18
C ASN A 76 -21.27 -25.75 26.45
N ASP A 77 -20.18 -25.91 27.20
CA ASP A 77 -19.24 -24.81 27.50
C ASP A 77 -18.62 -24.24 26.21
N ILE A 78 -18.22 -25.13 25.28
CA ILE A 78 -17.68 -24.74 23.97
C ILE A 78 -18.77 -24.05 23.12
N ASP A 79 -19.99 -24.56 23.11
CA ASP A 79 -21.10 -23.95 22.36
C ASP A 79 -21.40 -22.53 22.86
N ASP A 80 -21.34 -22.30 24.16
CA ASP A 80 -21.53 -20.98 24.74
C ASP A 80 -20.35 -20.05 24.42
N GLU A 81 -19.11 -20.55 24.46
CA GLU A 81 -17.94 -19.79 23.99
C GLU A 81 -18.08 -19.40 22.51
N VAL A 82 -18.49 -20.33 21.64
CA VAL A 82 -18.73 -20.07 20.21
C VAL A 82 -19.82 -19.01 20.01
N LYS A 83 -20.90 -19.04 20.79
CA LYS A 83 -21.93 -17.98 20.73
C LYS A 83 -21.37 -16.62 21.10
N THR A 84 -20.57 -16.53 22.17
CA THR A 84 -19.96 -15.25 22.57
C THR A 84 -18.99 -14.72 21.53
N LEU A 85 -18.16 -15.58 20.95
CA LEU A 85 -17.23 -15.23 19.88
C LEU A 85 -17.98 -14.75 18.63
N ASN A 86 -19.05 -15.44 18.22
CA ASN A 86 -19.87 -15.03 17.08
C ASN A 86 -20.54 -13.67 17.32
N ALA A 87 -21.05 -13.41 18.52
CA ALA A 87 -21.59 -12.10 18.87
C ALA A 87 -20.53 -10.99 18.80
N SER A 88 -19.32 -11.26 19.29
CA SER A 88 -18.20 -10.31 19.22
C SER A 88 -17.78 -10.03 17.77
N LEU A 89 -17.71 -11.06 16.91
CA LEU A 89 -17.42 -10.92 15.49
C LEU A 89 -18.48 -10.10 14.76
N ALA A 90 -19.76 -10.31 15.09
CA ALA A 90 -20.84 -9.52 14.51
C ALA A 90 -20.73 -8.03 14.89
N ALA A 91 -20.39 -7.73 16.15
CA ALA A 91 -20.16 -6.36 16.61
C ALA A 91 -18.98 -5.70 15.87
N VAL A 92 -17.86 -6.42 15.73
CA VAL A 92 -16.68 -5.94 14.99
C VAL A 92 -17.02 -5.68 13.52
N ARG A 93 -17.75 -6.58 12.86
CA ARG A 93 -18.18 -6.40 11.46
C ARG A 93 -19.04 -5.16 11.28
N LYS A 94 -19.97 -4.90 12.22
CA LYS A 94 -20.82 -3.71 12.20
C LYS A 94 -20.02 -2.40 12.29
N LEU A 95 -18.91 -2.40 13.02
CA LEU A 95 -18.01 -1.24 13.11
C LEU A 95 -17.08 -1.11 11.89
N ARG A 96 -16.73 -2.22 11.26
CA ARG A 96 -15.83 -2.23 10.11
C ARG A 96 -16.45 -1.63 8.84
N GLU A 97 -17.71 -1.93 8.55
CA GLU A 97 -18.40 -1.40 7.37
C GLU A 97 -18.42 0.13 7.27
N PRO A 98 -18.83 0.90 8.28
CA PRO A 98 -18.81 2.36 8.19
C PRO A 98 -17.39 2.90 8.04
N LEU A 99 -16.40 2.31 8.71
CA LEU A 99 -14.99 2.71 8.54
C LEU A 99 -14.47 2.46 7.13
N GLU A 100 -14.87 1.37 6.47
CA GLU A 100 -14.51 1.12 5.08
C GLU A 100 -15.18 2.12 4.12
N ARG A 101 -16.44 2.50 4.39
CA ARG A 101 -17.12 3.57 3.63
C ARG A 101 -16.43 4.92 3.81
N ASP A 102 -16.12 5.31 5.05
CA ASP A 102 -15.42 6.56 5.36
C ASP A 102 -14.04 6.61 4.70
N LEU A 103 -13.33 5.48 4.69
CA LEU A 103 -12.03 5.36 4.05
C LEU A 103 -12.14 5.52 2.53
N ALA A 104 -13.14 4.89 1.90
CA ALA A 104 -13.40 5.05 0.48
C ALA A 104 -13.72 6.51 0.13
N GLU A 105 -14.58 7.17 0.91
CA GLU A 105 -14.92 8.58 0.72
C GLU A 105 -13.69 9.49 0.84
N LYS A 106 -12.86 9.28 1.88
CA LYS A 106 -11.63 10.05 2.07
C LYS A 106 -10.63 9.84 0.93
N ARG A 107 -10.52 8.63 0.38
CA ARG A 107 -9.67 8.36 -0.79
C ARG A 107 -10.16 9.10 -2.03
N GLU A 108 -11.47 9.12 -2.27
CA GLU A 108 -12.03 9.87 -3.41
C GLU A 108 -11.84 11.39 -3.24
N ARG A 109 -12.08 11.93 -2.03
CA ARG A 109 -11.79 13.34 -1.73
C ARG A 109 -10.31 13.68 -1.92
N ALA A 110 -9.40 12.79 -1.52
CA ALA A 110 -7.96 13.00 -1.71
C ALA A 110 -7.58 13.05 -3.20
N LYS A 111 -8.17 12.18 -4.03
CA LYS A 111 -7.97 12.23 -5.50
C LYS A 111 -8.48 13.55 -6.09
N GLN A 112 -9.66 14.00 -5.68
CA GLN A 112 -10.22 15.28 -6.14
C GLN A 112 -9.33 16.48 -5.73
N LEU A 113 -8.81 16.47 -4.51
CA LEU A 113 -7.87 17.51 -4.06
C LEU A 113 -6.57 17.47 -4.86
N GLN A 114 -6.06 16.28 -5.18
CA GLN A 114 -4.87 16.14 -6.02
C GLN A 114 -5.10 16.72 -7.42
N THR A 115 -6.22 16.40 -8.07
CA THR A 115 -6.51 16.94 -9.41
C THR A 115 -6.69 18.46 -9.41
N MET A 116 -7.29 19.03 -8.35
CA MET A 116 -7.39 20.48 -8.17
C MET A 116 -6.02 21.13 -7.91
N LEU A 117 -5.14 20.45 -7.19
CA LEU A 117 -3.79 20.95 -6.95
C LEU A 117 -2.97 20.94 -8.24
N ASP A 118 -3.04 19.86 -9.01
CA ASP A 118 -2.34 19.75 -10.30
C ASP A 118 -2.83 20.81 -11.30
N SER A 119 -4.14 21.07 -11.35
CA SER A 119 -4.70 22.13 -12.20
C SER A 119 -4.30 23.53 -11.74
N GLY A 120 -4.28 23.77 -10.42
CA GLY A 120 -3.78 25.01 -9.81
C GLY A 120 -2.31 25.27 -10.12
N VAL A 121 -1.46 24.25 -10.02
CA VAL A 121 -0.03 24.32 -10.36
C VAL A 121 0.15 24.67 -11.84
N ASN A 122 -0.59 24.03 -12.74
CA ASN A 122 -0.52 24.34 -14.18
C ASN A 122 -0.95 25.79 -14.46
N THR A 123 -2.03 26.26 -13.85
CA THR A 123 -2.51 27.64 -13.99
C THR A 123 -1.47 28.67 -13.53
N ILE A 124 -0.78 28.39 -12.42
CA ILE A 124 0.31 29.23 -11.92
C ILE A 124 1.49 29.21 -12.90
N ASN A 125 1.88 28.04 -13.41
CA ASN A 125 2.98 27.93 -14.38
C ASN A 125 2.70 28.72 -15.65
N ASP A 126 1.49 28.65 -16.19
CA ASP A 126 1.08 29.43 -17.36
C ASP A 126 1.10 30.94 -17.08
N SER A 127 0.63 31.34 -15.89
CA SER A 127 0.68 32.74 -15.44
C SER A 127 2.12 33.26 -15.30
N VAL A 128 3.03 32.43 -14.78
CA VAL A 128 4.46 32.77 -14.68
C VAL A 128 5.10 32.86 -16.07
N ALA A 129 4.77 31.94 -16.98
CA ALA A 129 5.28 31.97 -18.35
C ALA A 129 4.87 33.25 -19.08
N THR A 130 3.58 33.58 -19.04
CA THR A 130 3.05 34.82 -19.64
C THR A 130 3.65 36.08 -19.01
N ALA A 131 3.82 36.12 -17.68
CA ALA A 131 4.48 37.23 -17.00
C ALA A 131 5.95 37.40 -17.42
N ARG A 132 6.67 36.29 -17.61
CA ARG A 132 8.06 36.31 -18.12
C ARG A 132 8.13 36.87 -19.54
N GLU A 133 7.26 36.41 -20.44
CA GLU A 133 7.20 36.93 -21.80
C GLU A 133 6.85 38.42 -21.84
N ALA A 134 5.91 38.86 -21.00
CA ALA A 134 5.54 40.27 -20.88
C ALA A 134 6.72 41.12 -20.37
N LEU A 135 7.47 40.61 -19.39
CA LEU A 135 8.67 41.29 -18.86
C LEU A 135 9.75 41.43 -19.93
N ASP A 136 9.99 40.39 -20.73
CA ASP A 136 10.99 40.44 -21.79
C ASP A 136 10.59 41.41 -22.92
N LYS A 137 9.30 41.44 -23.30
CA LYS A 137 8.77 42.45 -24.23
C LYS A 137 8.92 43.87 -23.67
N ALA A 138 8.61 44.08 -22.39
CA ALA A 138 8.76 45.38 -21.74
C ALA A 138 10.24 45.84 -21.71
N ARG A 139 11.17 44.93 -21.41
CA ARG A 139 12.62 45.21 -21.44
C ARG A 139 13.10 45.59 -22.84
N LEU A 140 12.63 44.91 -23.88
CA LEU A 140 12.97 45.23 -25.27
C LEU A 140 12.43 46.61 -25.65
N ALA A 141 11.15 46.89 -25.33
CA ALA A 141 10.53 48.19 -25.58
C ALA A 141 11.27 49.32 -24.86
N GLN A 142 11.69 49.10 -23.60
CA GLN A 142 12.48 50.05 -22.84
C GLN A 142 13.85 50.32 -23.51
N ARG A 143 14.56 49.29 -23.97
CA ARG A 143 15.83 49.46 -24.71
C ARG A 143 15.65 50.27 -25.99
N ILE A 144 14.59 49.99 -26.76
CA ILE A 144 14.26 50.74 -27.98
C ILE A 144 13.97 52.20 -27.64
N ALA A 145 13.16 52.46 -26.60
CA ALA A 145 12.84 53.81 -26.16
C ALA A 145 14.09 54.59 -25.73
N VAL A 146 14.99 53.98 -24.94
CA VAL A 146 16.27 54.59 -24.54
C VAL A 146 17.16 54.87 -25.75
N SER A 147 17.27 53.93 -26.68
CA SER A 147 18.03 54.10 -27.93
C SER A 147 17.51 55.29 -28.73
N ASN A 148 16.19 55.33 -28.98
CA ASN A 148 15.53 56.41 -29.71
C ASN A 148 15.69 57.76 -29.02
N TYR A 149 15.54 57.80 -27.70
CA TYR A 149 15.78 59.00 -26.89
C TYR A 149 17.22 59.49 -27.05
N SER A 150 18.21 58.60 -26.91
CA SER A 150 19.63 58.96 -27.06
C SER A 150 19.97 59.46 -28.47
N ALA A 151 19.38 58.86 -29.50
CA ALA A 151 19.53 59.29 -30.88
C ALA A 151 18.90 60.68 -31.10
N GLY A 152 17.70 60.91 -30.57
CA GLY A 152 17.03 62.22 -30.59
C GLY A 152 17.85 63.31 -29.90
N MET A 153 18.42 63.01 -28.72
CA MET A 153 19.31 63.92 -28.00
C MET A 153 20.56 64.27 -28.80
N LYS A 154 21.23 63.28 -29.42
CA LYS A 154 22.38 63.53 -30.30
C LYS A 154 22.01 64.37 -31.52
N LEU A 155 20.85 64.15 -32.13
CA LEU A 155 20.37 64.96 -33.24
C LEU A 155 20.14 66.41 -32.79
N SER A 156 19.44 66.60 -31.67
CA SER A 156 19.17 67.93 -31.09
C SER A 156 20.45 68.68 -30.73
N GLN A 157 21.40 68.02 -30.05
CA GLN A 157 22.73 68.60 -29.76
C GLN A 157 23.44 69.07 -31.04
N ASN A 158 23.38 68.26 -32.10
CA ASN A 158 23.94 68.58 -33.42
C ASN A 158 23.09 69.57 -34.24
N GLY A 159 21.95 70.04 -33.73
CA GLY A 159 21.09 71.03 -34.37
C GLY A 159 20.05 70.47 -35.33
N TYR A 160 19.61 69.22 -35.17
CA TYR A 160 18.59 68.56 -36.01
C TYR A 160 17.35 68.16 -35.22
N ASP A 161 16.21 68.12 -35.90
CA ASP A 161 15.00 67.47 -35.42
C ASP A 161 15.06 65.94 -35.60
N GLY A 162 14.04 65.23 -35.07
CA GLY A 162 13.93 63.76 -35.19
C GLY A 162 13.71 63.24 -36.61
N LYS A 163 13.48 64.12 -37.61
CA LYS A 163 13.37 63.80 -39.04
C LYS A 163 14.64 64.16 -39.82
N GLY A 164 15.69 64.60 -39.13
CA GLY A 164 16.97 64.99 -39.74
C GLY A 164 16.96 66.36 -40.42
N ARG A 165 15.96 67.20 -40.17
CA ARG A 165 15.90 68.59 -40.64
C ARG A 165 16.62 69.52 -39.66
N PRO A 166 17.27 70.59 -40.12
CA PRO A 166 17.93 71.54 -39.22
C PRO A 166 16.91 72.25 -38.32
N LEU A 167 17.27 72.48 -37.06
CA LEU A 167 16.44 73.22 -36.10
C LEU A 167 16.39 74.72 -36.49
N PRO A 168 15.24 75.41 -36.27
CA PRO A 168 15.11 76.83 -36.55
C PRO A 168 16.21 77.66 -35.87
N GLY A 169 16.81 78.59 -36.60
CA GLY A 169 17.87 79.47 -36.08
C GLY A 169 19.29 78.89 -36.08
N ARG A 170 19.50 77.62 -36.48
CA ARG A 170 20.85 77.05 -36.67
C ARG A 170 21.19 76.93 -38.16
N THR A 171 22.02 77.85 -38.65
CA THR A 171 22.38 78.00 -40.07
C THR A 171 23.50 77.06 -40.55
N VAL A 172 24.22 76.40 -39.63
CA VAL A 172 25.40 75.59 -39.96
C VAL A 172 25.15 74.12 -39.62
N ASN A 173 25.29 73.27 -40.63
CA ASN A 173 25.11 71.83 -40.45
C ASN A 173 26.37 71.19 -39.88
N ASN A 174 26.45 70.99 -38.55
CA ASN A 174 27.64 70.40 -37.92
C ASN A 174 27.91 68.93 -38.33
N ARG A 175 26.94 68.24 -38.94
CA ARG A 175 27.08 66.86 -39.43
C ARG A 175 27.74 66.79 -40.79
N LYS A 176 27.72 67.89 -41.55
CA LYS A 176 28.37 68.04 -42.85
C LYS A 176 29.64 68.83 -42.60
N LYS A 177 30.82 68.24 -42.86
CA LYS A 177 32.07 69.00 -42.86
C LYS A 177 31.84 70.28 -43.68
N PRO A 178 32.24 71.47 -43.22
CA PRO A 178 31.96 72.73 -43.91
C PRO A 178 32.43 72.72 -45.38
N ASN A 179 33.47 71.92 -45.69
CA ASN A 179 34.00 71.70 -47.05
C ASN A 179 33.78 70.27 -47.59
N GLY A 180 32.87 69.50 -47.00
CA GLY A 180 32.55 68.14 -47.47
C GLY A 180 31.62 68.15 -48.69
N PRO A 181 31.60 67.09 -49.51
CA PRO A 181 30.74 67.02 -50.71
C PRO A 181 29.24 67.14 -50.41
N ALA A 182 28.83 66.93 -49.14
CA ALA A 182 27.45 67.10 -48.69
C ALA A 182 27.14 68.49 -48.12
N ALA A 183 28.11 69.39 -47.89
CA ALA A 183 27.91 70.70 -47.28
C ALA A 183 26.81 71.52 -47.99
N ARG A 184 26.01 72.28 -47.22
CA ARG A 184 24.99 73.18 -47.81
C ARG A 184 25.71 74.24 -48.65
N LYS A 185 25.36 74.34 -49.93
CA LYS A 185 25.93 75.35 -50.83
C LYS A 185 25.24 76.71 -50.61
N PRO A 186 25.92 77.84 -50.90
CA PRO A 186 25.29 79.17 -50.91
C PRO A 186 24.15 79.17 -51.95
N GLY A 187 22.91 78.98 -51.50
CA GLY A 187 21.74 78.80 -52.37
C GLY A 187 20.72 77.78 -51.86
N ASP A 188 21.15 76.78 -51.08
CA ASP A 188 20.20 75.83 -50.45
C ASP A 188 19.37 76.50 -49.33
N MET A 189 19.89 77.58 -48.75
CA MET A 189 19.23 78.37 -47.70
C MET A 189 18.01 79.15 -48.22
N LEU A 190 17.94 79.44 -49.53
CA LEU A 190 16.84 80.22 -50.11
C LEU A 190 15.52 79.45 -50.09
N LYS A 191 15.58 78.12 -50.16
CA LYS A 191 14.41 77.22 -50.17
C LYS A 191 13.70 77.15 -48.82
N ASP A 192 14.40 77.51 -47.74
CA ASP A 192 13.87 77.52 -46.38
C ASP A 192 13.25 78.90 -46.01
N ILE A 193 13.48 79.94 -46.82
CA ILE A 193 13.02 81.32 -46.59
C ILE A 193 11.73 81.65 -47.37
N VAL A 194 11.46 80.93 -48.46
CA VAL A 194 10.21 81.12 -49.22
C VAL A 194 9.14 80.17 -48.66
N PRO A 195 8.10 80.68 -47.97
CA PRO A 195 6.96 79.86 -47.62
C PRO A 195 6.23 79.45 -48.90
N LYS A 196 5.81 78.18 -48.98
CA LYS A 196 4.75 77.77 -49.91
C LYS A 196 3.41 78.25 -49.37
#